data_AF-A0A7C1DQV4-F1
#
_entry.id   AF-A0A7C1DQV4-F1
#
_cell.length_a   1.000
_cell.length_b   1.000
_cell.length_c   1.000
_cell.angle_alpha   90.00
_cell.angle_beta   90.00
_cell.angle_gamma   90.00
#
_symmetry.space_group_name_H-M   'P 1'
#
loop_
_entity.id
_entity.type
_entity.pdbx_description
1 polymer ?
#
loop_
_entity_poly.entity_id
_entity_poly.type
_entity_poly.pdbx_seq_one_letter_code
_entity_poly.pdbx_strand_id
1 'polypeptide(L)'
;MKMSGKKREFLRGARSGVPLMIGVIPFGLVLGLAVRDSGLTTVQSLFFSTALLGGTAQLAAVQLYGAGASAVVVTATAIIINLRYSMYSLSLYPILKERSFPERLFAAYCVSDQSYA
;
A
#
# COMPACT_ATOMS: atom_id res chain seq x y z
N MET A 1 -10.01 32.15 12.22
CA MET A 1 -10.85 30.94 12.40
C MET A 1 -10.05 29.90 13.20
N LYS A 2 -10.37 29.65 14.47
CA LYS A 2 -9.66 28.65 15.31
C LYS A 2 -10.00 27.25 14.80
N MET A 3 -9.03 26.55 14.21
CA MET A 3 -9.21 25.15 13.83
C MET A 3 -9.32 24.25 15.08
N SER A 4 -10.30 23.34 15.09
CA SER A 4 -10.40 22.25 16.08
C SER A 4 -9.10 21.43 16.13
N GLY A 5 -8.69 21.00 17.32
CA GLY A 5 -7.46 20.21 17.54
C GLY A 5 -7.34 19.00 16.61
N LYS A 6 -8.46 18.32 16.32
CA LYS A 6 -8.50 17.20 15.37
C LYS A 6 -8.13 17.59 13.93
N LYS A 7 -8.63 18.74 13.46
CA LYS A 7 -8.30 19.26 12.12
C LYS A 7 -6.83 19.65 12.02
N ARG A 8 -6.25 20.16 13.11
CA ARG A 8 -4.83 20.55 13.16
C ARG A 8 -3.91 19.33 13.11
N GLU A 9 -4.20 18.28 13.87
CA GLU A 9 -3.41 17.03 13.82
C GLU A 9 -3.53 16.32 12.47
N PHE A 10 -4.73 16.31 11.86
CA PHE A 10 -4.90 15.78 10.50
C PHE A 10 -4.07 16.54 9.46
N LEU A 11 -4.13 17.88 9.48
CA LEU A 11 -3.35 18.73 8.57
C LEU A 11 -1.83 18.60 8.82
N ARG A 12 -1.42 18.35 10.06
CA ARG A 12 -0.03 18.08 10.40
C ARG A 12 0.43 16.78 9.74
N GLY A 13 -0.32 15.69 9.90
CA GLY A 13 -0.05 14.41 9.25
C GLY A 13 -0.05 14.51 7.72
N ALA A 14 -1.03 15.20 7.14
CA ALA A 14 -1.11 15.41 5.69
C ALA A 14 0.13 16.14 5.15
N ARG A 15 0.59 17.19 5.84
CA ARG A 15 1.81 17.93 5.46
C ARG A 15 3.07 17.09 5.63
N SER A 16 3.15 16.27 6.68
CA SER A 16 4.25 15.32 6.88
C SER A 16 4.32 14.27 5.77
N GLY A 17 3.20 13.94 5.12
CA GLY A 17 3.15 13.00 4.00
C GLY A 17 3.58 13.57 2.65
N VAL A 18 3.59 14.90 2.47
CA VAL A 18 3.90 15.54 1.17
C VAL A 18 5.30 15.19 0.65
N PRO A 19 6.38 15.21 1.47
CA PRO A 19 7.71 14.84 0.99
C PRO A 19 7.78 13.39 0.48
N LEU A 20 7.00 12.48 1.05
CA LEU A 20 6.97 11.07 0.66
C LEU A 20 6.42 10.89 -0.77
N MET A 21 5.48 11.75 -1.18
CA MET A 21 4.86 11.68 -2.51
C MET A 21 5.89 11.88 -3.65
N ILE A 22 6.99 12.59 -3.40
CA ILE A 22 8.05 12.80 -4.40
C ILE A 22 8.67 11.45 -4.80
N GLY A 23 8.86 10.53 -3.85
CA GLY A 23 9.38 9.18 -4.12
C GLY A 23 8.36 8.26 -4.80
N VAL A 24 7.06 8.53 -4.64
CA VAL A 24 5.99 7.71 -5.23
C VAL A 24 5.90 7.89 -6.75
N ILE A 25 6.21 9.08 -7.27
CA ILE A 25 6.16 9.37 -8.72
C ILE A 25 7.07 8.44 -9.54
N PRO A 26 8.41 8.37 -9.29
CA PRO A 26 9.28 7.49 -10.05
C PRO A 26 8.93 6.01 -9.82
N PHE A 27 8.47 5.65 -8.62
CA PHE A 27 8.01 4.30 -8.33
C PHE A 27 6.80 3.90 -9.19
N GLY A 28 5.81 4.79 -9.30
CA GLY A 28 4.63 4.59 -10.14
C GLY A 28 4.96 4.43 -11.62
N LEU A 29 5.98 5.16 -12.11
CA LEU A 29 6.46 5.01 -13.48
C LEU A 29 7.07 3.62 -13.72
N VAL A 30 7.97 3.17 -12.84
CA VAL A 30 8.60 1.83 -12.94
C VAL A 30 7.54 0.73 -12.90
N LEU A 31 6.57 0.84 -11.99
CA LEU A 31 5.47 -0.11 -11.90
C LEU A 31 4.58 -0.08 -13.15
N GLY A 32 4.27 1.10 -13.68
CA GLY A 32 3.48 1.24 -14.91
C GLY A 32 4.16 0.60 -16.12
N LEU A 33 5.48 0.74 -16.23
CA LEU A 33 6.28 0.04 -17.26
C LEU A 33 6.24 -1.48 -17.05
N ALA A 34 6.44 -1.96 -15.83
CA ALA A 34 6.38 -3.38 -15.52
C ALA A 34 5.01 -3.99 -15.85
N VAL A 35 3.92 -3.29 -15.54
CA VAL A 35 2.56 -3.73 -15.86
C VAL A 35 2.35 -3.80 -17.37
N ARG A 36 2.82 -2.79 -18.12
CA ARG A 36 2.73 -2.77 -19.59
C ARG A 36 3.44 -3.97 -20.22
N ASP A 37 4.61 -4.34 -19.70
CA ASP A 37 5.44 -5.41 -20.25
C ASP A 37 5.01 -6.81 -19.77
N SER A 38 4.22 -6.90 -18.69
CA SER A 38 3.77 -8.18 -18.11
C SER A 38 2.67 -8.91 -18.89
N GLY A 39 2.08 -8.28 -19.91
CA GLY A 39 0.96 -8.86 -20.67
C GLY A 39 -0.36 -8.95 -19.91
N LEU A 40 -0.49 -8.30 -18.75
CA LEU A 40 -1.74 -8.21 -17.99
C LEU A 40 -2.81 -7.44 -18.78
N THR A 41 -4.05 -7.92 -18.73
CA THR A 41 -5.20 -7.15 -19.23
C THR A 41 -5.47 -5.95 -18.32
N THR A 42 -6.13 -4.91 -18.84
CA THR A 42 -6.50 -3.71 -18.07
C THR A 42 -7.23 -4.06 -16.76
N VAL A 43 -8.12 -5.04 -16.79
CA VAL A 43 -8.89 -5.48 -15.62
C VAL A 43 -7.98 -6.15 -14.59
N GLN A 44 -7.07 -7.02 -15.02
CA GLN A 44 -6.11 -7.66 -14.11
C GLN A 44 -5.14 -6.63 -13.51
N SER A 45 -4.68 -5.66 -14.30
CA SER A 45 -3.82 -4.57 -13.82
C SER A 45 -4.49 -3.72 -12.75
N LEU A 46 -5.79 -3.41 -12.94
CA LEU A 46 -6.60 -2.72 -11.94
C LEU A 46 -6.75 -3.56 -10.67
N PHE A 47 -7.03 -4.86 -10.81
CA PHE A 47 -7.14 -5.78 -9.68
C PHE A 47 -5.84 -5.87 -8.89
N PHE A 48 -4.70 -6.02 -9.56
CA PHE A 48 -3.38 -6.03 -8.89
C PHE A 48 -3.13 -4.73 -8.13
N SER A 49 -3.50 -3.58 -8.71
CA SER A 49 -3.28 -2.27 -8.10
C SER A 49 -4.14 -2.01 -6.87
N THR A 50 -5.39 -2.53 -6.85
CA THR A 50 -6.30 -2.35 -5.71
C THR A 50 -6.11 -3.43 -4.65
N ALA A 51 -5.74 -4.66 -5.05
CA ALA A 51 -5.53 -5.77 -4.13
C ALA A 51 -4.15 -5.73 -3.45
N LEU A 52 -3.11 -5.22 -4.13
CA LEU A 52 -1.74 -5.16 -3.61
C LEU A 52 -1.32 -3.72 -3.35
N LEU A 53 -1.86 -3.14 -2.27
CA LEU A 53 -1.51 -1.79 -1.81
C LEU A 53 -0.03 -1.62 -1.44
N GLY A 54 0.67 -2.72 -1.17
CA GLY A 54 2.12 -2.73 -1.02
C GLY A 54 2.82 -2.64 -2.36
N GLY A 55 3.40 -1.48 -2.67
CA GLY A 55 4.10 -1.25 -3.95
C GLY A 55 5.17 -2.30 -4.26
N THR A 56 5.99 -2.68 -3.28
CA THR A 56 7.04 -3.71 -3.46
C THR A 56 6.46 -5.08 -3.80
N ALA A 57 5.39 -5.49 -3.13
CA ALA A 57 4.69 -6.74 -3.41
C ALA A 57 4.03 -6.71 -4.80
N GLN A 58 3.44 -5.58 -5.18
CA GLN A 58 2.82 -5.42 -6.49
C GLN A 58 3.84 -5.51 -7.62
N LEU A 59 4.98 -4.83 -7.50
CA LEU A 59 6.04 -4.87 -8.49
C LEU A 59 6.60 -6.29 -8.67
N ALA A 60 6.86 -6.99 -7.56
CA ALA A 60 7.33 -8.39 -7.60
C ALA A 60 6.28 -9.33 -8.23
N ALA A 61 5.01 -9.15 -7.90
CA ALA A 61 3.93 -9.96 -8.42
C ALA A 61 3.73 -9.78 -9.94
N VAL A 62 3.82 -8.54 -10.43
CA VAL A 62 3.76 -8.20 -11.86
C VAL A 62 4.95 -8.78 -12.62
N GLN A 63 6.16 -8.69 -12.07
CA GLN A 63 7.36 -9.26 -12.71
C GLN A 63 7.29 -10.80 -12.78
N LEU A 64 6.88 -11.46 -11.69
CA LEU A 64 6.70 -12.91 -11.66
C LEU A 64 5.63 -13.37 -12.66
N TYR A 65 4.52 -12.64 -12.75
CA TYR A 65 3.48 -12.90 -13.74
C TYR A 65 4.02 -12.79 -15.17
N GLY A 66 4.72 -11.70 -15.49
CA GLY A 66 5.32 -11.49 -16.81
C GLY A 66 6.39 -12.53 -17.18
N ALA A 67 7.08 -13.09 -16.17
CA ALA A 67 8.03 -14.19 -16.34
C ALA A 67 7.37 -15.58 -16.50
N GLY A 68 6.04 -15.66 -16.51
CA GLY A 68 5.29 -16.91 -16.65
C GLY A 68 5.24 -17.76 -15.37
N ALA A 69 5.48 -17.17 -14.20
CA ALA A 69 5.34 -17.89 -12.94
C ALA A 69 3.88 -18.31 -12.69
N SER A 70 3.69 -19.44 -11.98
CA SER A 70 2.35 -19.87 -11.59
C SER A 70 1.66 -18.87 -10.65
N ALA A 71 0.34 -18.80 -10.72
CA ALA A 71 -0.46 -17.95 -9.83
C ALA A 71 -0.17 -18.21 -8.34
N VAL A 72 0.09 -19.47 -7.96
CA VAL A 72 0.44 -19.86 -6.59
C VAL A 72 1.73 -19.18 -6.14
N VAL A 73 2.77 -19.16 -7.00
CA VAL A 73 4.05 -18.50 -6.69
C VAL A 73 3.88 -16.99 -6.57
N VAL A 74 3.14 -16.38 -7.49
CA VAL A 74 2.83 -14.93 -7.46
C VAL A 74 2.13 -14.55 -6.15
N THR A 75 1.07 -15.29 -5.79
CA THR A 75 0.29 -15.05 -4.57
C THR A 75 1.12 -15.30 -3.31
N ALA A 76 1.88 -16.41 -3.26
CA ALA A 76 2.72 -16.71 -2.11
C ALA A 76 3.78 -15.64 -1.88
N THR A 77 4.47 -15.19 -2.93
CA THR A 77 5.45 -14.10 -2.86
C THR A 77 4.80 -12.81 -2.38
N ALA A 78 3.63 -12.45 -2.93
CA ALA A 78 2.90 -11.25 -2.49
C ALA A 78 2.51 -11.31 -1.01
N ILE A 79 2.05 -12.47 -0.52
CA ILE A 79 1.74 -12.67 0.91
C ILE A 79 3.00 -12.52 1.75
N ILE A 80 4.09 -13.20 1.39
CA ILE A 80 5.36 -13.19 2.14
C ILE A 80 5.91 -11.77 2.27
N ILE A 81 5.95 -11.01 1.17
CA ILE A 81 6.42 -9.61 1.18
C ILE A 81 5.52 -8.75 2.10
N ASN A 82 4.21 -8.99 2.08
CA ASN A 82 3.24 -8.23 2.87
C ASN A 82 3.15 -8.63 4.35
N LEU A 83 3.79 -9.73 4.79
CA LEU A 83 3.80 -10.13 6.20
C LEU A 83 4.30 -9.02 7.15
N ARG A 84 5.11 -8.09 6.65
CA ARG A 84 5.52 -6.88 7.40
C ARG A 84 4.33 -6.04 7.91
N TYR A 85 3.20 -6.03 7.19
CA TYR A 85 2.00 -5.32 7.63
C TYR A 85 1.37 -5.95 8.88
N SER A 86 1.61 -7.23 9.15
CA SER A 86 1.23 -7.86 10.41
C SER A 86 1.99 -7.24 11.58
N MET A 87 3.27 -6.90 11.41
CA MET A 87 4.06 -6.21 12.43
C MET A 87 3.54 -4.78 12.67
N TYR A 88 3.18 -4.05 11.61
CA TYR A 88 2.59 -2.71 11.75
C TYR A 88 1.21 -2.76 12.43
N SER A 89 0.41 -3.79 12.11
CA SER A 89 -0.89 -3.99 12.73
C SER A 89 -0.78 -4.25 14.24
N LEU A 90 0.25 -5.00 14.66
CA LEU A 90 0.52 -5.25 16.09
C LEU A 90 0.95 -3.98 16.82
N SER A 91 1.79 -3.15 16.22
CA SER A 91 2.25 -1.90 16.85
C SER A 91 1.17 -0.82 16.89
N LEU A 92 0.25 -0.79 15.90
CA LEU A 92 -0.88 0.15 15.87
C LEU A 92 -2.08 -0.31 16.71
N TYR A 93 -2.12 -1.57 17.15
CA TYR A 93 -3.22 -2.12 17.93
C TYR A 93 -3.59 -1.28 19.17
N PRO A 94 -2.65 -0.81 20.02
CA PRO A 94 -2.99 0.00 21.20
C PRO A 94 -3.68 1.32 20.86
N ILE A 95 -3.35 1.90 19.70
CA ILE A 95 -3.86 3.20 19.24
C ILE A 95 -5.26 3.05 18.60
N LEU A 96 -5.50 1.90 17.95
CA LEU A 96 -6.72 1.63 17.18
C LEU A 96 -7.75 0.78 17.94
N LYS A 97 -7.41 0.23 19.11
CA LYS A 97 -8.28 -0.68 19.89
C LYS A 97 -9.65 -0.09 20.19
N GLU A 98 -9.73 1.20 20.48
CA GLU A 98 -10.97 1.90 20.85
C GLU A 98 -11.75 2.46 19.64
N ARG A 99 -11.27 2.23 18.40
CA ARG A 99 -11.91 2.72 17.18
C ARG A 99 -12.94 1.74 16.64
N SER A 100 -13.94 2.26 15.93
CA SER A 100 -14.95 1.45 15.27
C SER A 100 -14.34 0.56 14.18
N PHE A 101 -14.98 -0.57 13.87
CA PHE A 101 -14.48 -1.50 12.84
C PHE A 101 -14.20 -0.83 11.48
N PRO A 102 -15.05 0.07 10.95
CA PRO A 102 -14.78 0.76 9.70
C PRO A 102 -13.54 1.67 9.77
N GLU A 103 -13.34 2.38 10.89
CA GLU A 103 -12.15 3.21 11.10
C GLU A 103 -10.89 2.37 11.15
N ARG A 104 -10.95 1.19 11.78
CA ARG A 104 -9.84 0.24 11.83
C ARG A 104 -9.51 -0.33 10.45
N LEU A 105 -10.52 -0.65 9.64
CA LEU A 105 -10.32 -1.15 8.28
C LEU A 105 -9.72 -0.07 7.36
N PHE A 106 -10.22 1.17 7.46
CA PHE A 106 -9.67 2.29 6.71
C PHE A 106 -8.23 2.59 7.12
N ALA A 107 -7.93 2.57 8.42
CA ALA A 107 -6.57 2.71 8.92
C ALA A 107 -5.66 1.60 8.37
N ALA A 108 -6.11 0.33 8.41
CA ALA A 108 -5.35 -0.79 7.86
C ALA A 108 -5.08 -0.66 6.36
N TYR A 109 -6.05 -0.17 5.59
CA TYR A 109 -5.90 0.09 4.15
C TYR A 109 -4.92 1.22 3.85
N CYS A 110 -4.88 2.26 4.70
CA CYS A 110 -4.00 3.41 4.53
C CYS A 110 -2.58 3.20 5.07
N VAL A 111 -2.33 2.13 5.84
CA VAL A 111 -1.00 1.82 6.35
C VAL A 111 -0.10 1.36 5.20
N SER A 112 0.95 2.12 4.96
CA SER A 112 2.04 1.81 4.05
C SER A 112 3.37 1.96 4.78
N ASP A 113 4.47 1.43 4.23
CA ASP A 113 5.80 1.62 4.83
C ASP A 113 6.13 3.11 5.04
N GLN A 114 5.73 3.93 4.06
CA GLN A 114 5.96 5.36 4.05
C GLN A 114 5.14 6.07 5.14
N SER A 115 3.94 5.54 5.45
CA SER A 115 3.08 6.10 6.49
C SER A 115 3.44 5.61 7.89
N TYR A 116 4.13 4.48 8.00
CA TYR A 116 4.57 3.91 9.28
C TYR A 116 5.92 4.48 9.75
N ALA A 117 6.83 4.76 8.81
CA ALA A 117 8.13 5.38 9.07
C ALA A 117 8.00 6.87 9.42
#